data_AF-A0A2N3EFA9-F1
#
_entry.id   AF-A0A2N3EFA9-F1
#
_cell.length_a   1.000
_cell.length_b   1.000
_cell.length_c   1.000
_cell.angle_alpha   90.00
_cell.angle_beta   90.00
_cell.angle_gamma   90.00
#
_symmetry.space_group_name_H-M   'P 1'
#
loop_
_entity.id
_entity.type
_entity.pdbx_description
1 polymer ?
#
loop_
_entity_poly.entity_id
_entity_poly.type
_entity_poly.pdbx_seq_one_letter_code
_entity_poly.pdbx_strand_id
1 'polypeptide(L)'
;MRRPPLPVTTPHSLEYPTPKNRSPTNPRSAPPRCRLTQGETRRGIMLSEWQKEAAKAIVNIFETGSARGDYARVTLLAGDSGHLTYGRAQTTLGSGNLHLLIKAYCAAPRALHARALQPYLPRLADIDLRLDTDWTFRNLLKEAGSDPAMQDAQDAFFDRVYWAPAVAAAAKLGLGEALSAAVVYDSAVHGSWSAMRDRTVAKVGLPGQAGARQWTQAYIAERRAWLAGHANGLLRKTVYRMDAFAALAAAGNWTLTLPMTVRGVRIDEAVLDMAVPVSADDAATRTLRLTDPRMTGNDVRALQAALAKEGYALNRDGVFGESVEKALKSFQREFGLVDDGIAGTATRLMLGI
;
A
#
# COMPACT_ATOMS: atom_id res chain seq x y z
N MET A 1 3.35 -35.25 46.97
CA MET A 1 2.48 -34.08 47.22
C MET A 1 2.36 -33.29 45.93
N ARG A 2 1.17 -33.32 45.30
CA ARG A 2 0.87 -32.64 44.02
C ARG A 2 0.50 -31.18 44.30
N ARG A 3 1.13 -30.22 43.61
CA ARG A 3 0.70 -28.82 43.63
C ARG A 3 -0.50 -28.62 42.67
N PRO A 4 -1.50 -27.81 43.03
CA PRO A 4 -2.69 -27.59 42.20
C PRO A 4 -2.39 -26.64 41.02
N PRO A 5 -3.16 -26.73 39.92
CA PRO A 5 -3.01 -25.84 38.77
C PRO A 5 -3.60 -24.44 39.05
N LEU A 6 -2.97 -23.41 38.47
CA LEU A 6 -3.42 -22.01 38.50
C LEU A 6 -4.63 -21.81 37.55
N PRO A 7 -5.53 -20.86 37.85
CA PRO A 7 -6.77 -20.67 37.10
C PRO A 7 -6.56 -19.96 35.76
N VAL A 8 -7.29 -20.43 34.74
CA VAL A 8 -7.41 -19.82 33.42
C VAL A 8 -8.37 -18.63 33.51
N THR A 9 -7.87 -17.41 33.29
CA THR A 9 -8.72 -16.22 33.13
C THR A 9 -9.01 -15.98 31.66
N THR A 10 -10.28 -16.15 31.29
CA THR A 10 -10.89 -15.71 30.02
C THR A 10 -10.81 -14.19 29.85
N PRO A 11 -10.53 -13.66 28.66
CA PRO A 11 -10.61 -12.22 28.42
C PRO A 11 -12.07 -11.76 28.37
N HIS A 12 -12.40 -10.82 29.26
CA HIS A 12 -13.70 -10.17 29.35
C HIS A 12 -14.02 -9.36 28.09
N SER A 13 -15.21 -9.61 27.53
CA SER A 13 -15.88 -8.77 26.54
C SER A 13 -16.19 -7.40 27.15
N LEU A 14 -15.69 -6.32 26.53
CA LEU A 14 -16.07 -4.95 26.87
C LEU A 14 -17.29 -4.56 26.02
N GLU A 15 -18.43 -4.40 26.69
CA GLU A 15 -19.66 -3.84 26.16
C GLU A 15 -19.49 -2.34 25.87
N TYR A 16 -19.90 -1.90 24.68
CA TYR A 16 -19.99 -0.49 24.30
C TYR A 16 -21.36 0.08 24.65
N PRO A 17 -21.47 1.25 25.31
CA PRO A 17 -22.75 1.89 25.56
C PRO A 17 -23.30 2.57 24.30
N THR A 18 -24.59 2.33 24.04
CA THR A 18 -25.40 2.92 22.96
C THR A 18 -25.74 4.40 23.25
N PRO A 19 -25.76 5.30 22.23
CA PRO A 19 -26.23 6.67 22.43
C PRO A 19 -27.76 6.76 22.41
N LYS A 20 -28.31 7.45 23.42
CA LYS A 20 -29.75 7.73 23.57
C LYS A 20 -30.23 8.77 22.56
N ASN A 21 -31.41 8.46 22.03
CA ASN A 21 -32.24 9.20 21.10
C ASN A 21 -32.76 10.54 21.69
N ARG A 22 -32.66 11.65 20.95
CA ARG A 22 -33.49 12.86 21.17
C ARG A 22 -33.93 13.43 19.82
N SER A 23 -35.24 13.56 19.66
CA SER A 23 -35.94 14.21 18.54
C SER A 23 -36.46 15.61 18.97
N PRO A 24 -37.20 16.37 18.15
CA PRO A 24 -36.70 17.60 17.53
C PRO A 24 -37.48 18.87 17.94
N THR A 25 -36.86 20.05 17.82
CA THR A 25 -37.58 21.34 17.86
C THR A 25 -36.99 22.32 16.83
N ASN A 26 -37.87 22.89 16.01
CA ASN A 26 -37.70 23.95 15.00
C ASN A 26 -38.79 25.02 15.33
N PRO A 27 -38.89 26.24 14.74
CA PRO A 27 -38.05 26.93 13.75
C PRO A 27 -37.82 28.46 14.02
N ARG A 28 -37.14 29.11 13.06
CA ARG A 28 -37.10 30.56 12.67
C ARG A 28 -35.86 31.36 13.07
N SER A 29 -35.01 31.63 12.09
CA SER A 29 -34.88 32.94 11.41
C SER A 29 -33.63 32.95 10.50
N ALA A 30 -33.80 33.24 9.22
CA ALA A 30 -32.74 33.26 8.21
C ALA A 30 -32.36 34.72 7.86
N PRO A 31 -31.07 35.08 7.83
CA PRO A 31 -30.57 36.27 7.15
C PRO A 31 -29.87 35.92 5.82
N PRO A 32 -29.56 36.92 4.96
CA PRO A 32 -29.65 36.78 3.51
C PRO A 32 -28.46 36.06 2.87
N ARG A 33 -28.75 35.38 1.75
CA ARG A 33 -27.79 34.63 0.92
C ARG A 33 -26.70 35.55 0.37
N CYS A 34 -25.50 35.45 0.93
CA CYS A 34 -24.28 35.90 0.28
C CYS A 34 -23.93 34.89 -0.83
N ARG A 35 -23.92 35.36 -2.08
CA ARG A 35 -23.60 34.56 -3.27
C ARG A 35 -22.08 34.32 -3.29
N LEU A 36 -21.63 33.27 -2.63
CA LEU A 36 -20.25 32.79 -2.76
C LEU A 36 -20.13 32.03 -4.08
N THR A 37 -19.19 32.51 -4.88
CA THR A 37 -18.75 31.92 -6.14
C THR A 37 -18.42 30.45 -5.97
N GLN A 38 -18.91 29.64 -6.91
CA GLN A 38 -18.66 28.20 -6.93
C GLN A 38 -17.16 27.93 -7.06
N GLY A 39 -16.60 27.34 -6.01
CA GLY A 39 -15.82 26.10 -6.13
C GLY A 39 -14.45 26.22 -6.77
N GLU A 40 -13.51 26.86 -6.08
CA GLU A 40 -12.14 26.32 -6.03
C GLU A 40 -12.24 24.91 -5.46
N THR A 41 -12.35 23.95 -6.36
CA THR A 41 -12.33 22.53 -6.03
C THR A 41 -10.95 22.26 -5.42
N ARG A 42 -10.91 21.97 -4.11
CA ARG A 42 -9.73 21.46 -3.41
C ARG A 42 -9.10 20.37 -4.28
N ARG A 43 -8.02 20.69 -5.00
CA ARG A 43 -7.13 19.67 -5.54
C ARG A 43 -6.60 18.93 -4.33
N GLY A 44 -7.09 17.72 -4.09
CA GLY A 44 -6.38 16.79 -3.22
C GLY A 44 -4.95 16.73 -3.73
N ILE A 45 -3.99 17.13 -2.90
CA ILE A 45 -2.57 17.07 -3.22
C ILE A 45 -2.26 15.58 -3.39
N MET A 46 -2.22 15.11 -4.63
CA MET A 46 -1.68 13.79 -4.95
C MET A 46 -0.15 13.91 -4.85
N LEU A 47 0.46 13.10 -3.97
CA LEU A 47 1.92 13.00 -3.90
C LEU A 47 2.45 12.53 -5.26
N SER A 48 3.57 13.06 -5.71
CA SER A 48 4.21 12.55 -6.93
C SER A 48 4.76 11.14 -6.69
N GLU A 49 4.95 10.36 -7.77
CA GLU A 49 5.60 9.04 -7.65
C GLU A 49 6.99 9.16 -7.01
N TRP A 50 7.75 10.23 -7.31
CA TRP A 50 9.02 10.50 -6.66
C TRP A 50 8.92 10.70 -5.14
N GLN A 51 7.88 11.38 -4.67
CA GLN A 51 7.64 11.58 -3.24
C GLN A 51 7.24 10.28 -2.53
N LYS A 52 6.45 9.45 -3.22
CA LYS A 52 6.10 8.10 -2.77
C LYS A 52 7.33 7.21 -2.66
N GLU A 53 8.18 7.17 -3.70
CA GLU A 53 9.39 6.35 -3.69
C GLU A 53 10.43 6.87 -2.68
N ALA A 54 10.56 8.18 -2.50
CA ALA A 54 11.37 8.74 -1.43
C ALA A 54 10.86 8.32 -0.04
N ALA A 55 9.54 8.38 0.20
CA ALA A 55 8.95 7.93 1.47
C ALA A 55 9.17 6.43 1.73
N LYS A 56 9.04 5.59 0.69
CA LYS A 56 9.37 4.16 0.76
C LYS A 56 10.84 3.90 1.05
N ALA A 57 11.74 4.63 0.40
CA ALA A 57 13.17 4.50 0.61
C ALA A 57 13.60 4.83 2.04
N ILE A 58 12.96 5.83 2.67
CA ILE A 58 13.18 6.14 4.09
C ILE A 58 12.85 4.93 4.97
N VAL A 59 11.68 4.32 4.77
CA VAL A 59 11.27 3.12 5.52
C VAL A 59 12.21 1.95 5.24
N ASN A 60 12.59 1.72 3.99
CA ASN A 60 13.55 0.67 3.62
C ASN A 60 14.91 0.85 4.33
N ILE A 61 15.43 2.07 4.40
CA ILE A 61 16.67 2.37 5.12
C ILE A 61 16.51 2.01 6.60
N PHE A 62 15.35 2.24 7.18
CA PHE A 62 15.11 1.85 8.56
C PHE A 62 15.02 0.33 8.76
N GLU A 63 14.48 -0.42 7.80
CA GLU A 63 14.36 -1.89 7.87
C GLU A 63 15.64 -2.65 7.53
N THR A 64 16.47 -2.09 6.66
CA THR A 64 17.54 -2.83 5.98
C THR A 64 18.87 -2.09 5.89
N GLY A 65 18.89 -0.78 6.17
CA GLY A 65 20.04 0.07 5.90
C GLY A 65 20.25 0.41 4.42
N SER A 66 19.33 0.01 3.53
CA SER A 66 19.37 0.28 2.08
C SER A 66 18.11 1.00 1.63
N ALA A 67 18.24 1.96 0.70
CA ALA A 67 17.11 2.65 0.08
C ALA A 67 16.17 1.72 -0.70
N ARG A 68 16.70 0.63 -1.26
CA ARG A 68 15.90 -0.36 -2.02
C ARG A 68 15.41 -1.54 -1.17
N GLY A 69 15.89 -1.65 0.07
CA GLY A 69 15.71 -2.86 0.87
C GLY A 69 16.22 -4.12 0.17
N ASP A 70 15.67 -5.27 0.56
CA ASP A 70 16.15 -6.58 0.12
C ASP A 70 14.97 -7.50 -0.20
N TYR A 71 14.67 -7.63 -1.50
CA TYR A 71 13.58 -8.43 -2.04
C TYR A 71 13.79 -9.94 -1.85
N ALA A 72 15.03 -10.39 -1.64
CA ALA A 72 15.39 -11.79 -1.46
C ALA A 72 15.55 -12.17 0.03
N ARG A 73 15.39 -11.22 0.96
CA ARG A 73 15.59 -11.46 2.39
C ARG A 73 14.61 -12.50 2.91
N VAL A 74 15.12 -13.62 3.41
CA VAL A 74 14.35 -14.64 4.12
C VAL A 74 14.89 -14.77 5.54
N THR A 75 14.07 -14.41 6.52
CA THR A 75 14.43 -14.40 7.94
C THR A 75 13.49 -15.28 8.76
N LEU A 76 14.03 -15.85 9.83
CA LEU A 76 13.27 -16.56 10.85
C LEU A 76 13.84 -16.14 12.20
N LEU A 77 13.02 -15.48 13.02
CA LEU A 77 13.42 -15.03 14.35
C LEU A 77 12.82 -15.95 15.41
N ALA A 78 13.67 -16.56 16.23
CA ALA A 78 13.22 -17.48 17.27
C ALA A 78 12.31 -16.76 18.28
N GLY A 79 11.10 -17.29 18.48
CA GLY A 79 10.11 -16.73 19.40
C GLY A 79 9.26 -15.58 18.84
N ASP A 80 9.43 -15.22 17.56
CA ASP A 80 8.58 -14.26 16.86
C ASP A 80 7.31 -14.94 16.33
N SER A 81 6.14 -14.37 16.63
CA SER A 81 4.84 -14.86 16.14
C SER A 81 4.65 -14.68 14.62
N GLY A 82 5.49 -13.87 13.98
CA GLY A 82 5.53 -13.71 12.52
C GLY A 82 6.03 -14.95 11.79
N HIS A 83 6.80 -15.83 12.45
CA HIS A 83 7.40 -17.00 11.80
C HIS A 83 8.26 -16.61 10.57
N LEU A 84 8.33 -17.45 9.54
CA LEU A 84 9.08 -17.15 8.33
C LEU A 84 8.69 -15.78 7.74
N THR A 85 9.70 -14.95 7.51
CA THR A 85 9.55 -13.58 7.03
C THR A 85 10.30 -13.42 5.71
N TYR A 86 9.68 -12.77 4.73
CA TYR A 86 10.18 -12.68 3.37
C TYR A 86 10.06 -11.27 2.77
N GLY A 87 11.10 -10.88 2.03
CA GLY A 87 11.10 -9.78 1.08
C GLY A 87 11.38 -8.40 1.69
N ARG A 88 11.39 -7.39 0.83
CA ARG A 88 11.75 -6.00 1.16
C ARG A 88 10.90 -5.43 2.29
N ALA A 89 9.62 -5.76 2.28
CA ALA A 89 8.62 -5.32 3.26
C ALA A 89 8.44 -6.28 4.44
N GLN A 90 9.21 -7.36 4.51
CA GLN A 90 9.17 -8.35 5.61
C GLN A 90 7.76 -8.94 5.84
N THR A 91 7.10 -9.37 4.76
CA THR A 91 5.83 -10.10 4.86
C THR A 91 6.02 -11.43 5.57
N THR A 92 5.09 -11.79 6.45
CA THR A 92 5.27 -12.91 7.38
C THR A 92 4.30 -14.06 7.12
N LEU A 93 4.72 -15.30 7.42
CA LEU A 93 3.87 -16.49 7.39
C LEU A 93 2.74 -16.38 8.41
N GLY A 94 3.06 -16.03 9.65
CA GLY A 94 2.10 -16.00 10.76
C GLY A 94 0.96 -14.99 10.59
N SER A 95 1.15 -13.94 9.76
CA SER A 95 0.08 -13.00 9.43
C SER A 95 -0.82 -13.45 8.27
N GLY A 96 -0.45 -14.49 7.54
CA GLY A 96 -1.08 -14.88 6.26
C GLY A 96 -0.71 -13.97 5.07
N ASN A 97 0.04 -12.88 5.29
CA ASN A 97 0.43 -11.97 4.20
C ASN A 97 1.42 -12.63 3.22
N LEU A 98 2.25 -13.56 3.70
CA LEU A 98 3.12 -14.33 2.81
C LEU A 98 2.30 -15.15 1.79
N HIS A 99 1.16 -15.73 2.19
CA HIS A 99 0.26 -16.40 1.25
C HIS A 99 -0.23 -15.44 0.17
N LEU A 100 -0.71 -14.26 0.56
CA LEU A 100 -1.26 -13.27 -0.37
C LEU A 100 -0.21 -12.76 -1.36
N LEU A 101 1.02 -12.54 -0.89
CA LEU A 101 2.14 -12.14 -1.74
C LEU A 101 2.49 -13.24 -2.75
N ILE A 102 2.73 -14.47 -2.29
CA ILE A 102 3.11 -15.58 -3.18
C ILE A 102 1.98 -15.92 -4.15
N LYS A 103 0.71 -15.80 -3.73
CA LYS A 103 -0.45 -15.95 -4.62
C LYS A 103 -0.47 -14.88 -5.71
N ALA A 104 -0.20 -13.62 -5.37
CA ALA A 104 -0.12 -12.54 -6.35
C ALA A 104 1.04 -12.75 -7.34
N TYR A 105 2.22 -13.13 -6.84
CA TYR A 105 3.37 -13.45 -7.68
C TYR A 105 3.10 -14.65 -8.61
N CYS A 106 2.48 -15.72 -8.13
CA CYS A 106 2.15 -16.87 -8.98
C CYS A 106 1.14 -16.54 -10.09
N ALA A 107 0.37 -15.46 -9.93
CA ALA A 107 -0.54 -14.94 -10.94
C ALA A 107 0.09 -13.88 -11.85
N ALA A 108 1.30 -13.41 -11.54
CA ALA A 108 1.97 -12.38 -12.32
C ALA A 108 2.48 -12.94 -13.65
N PRO A 109 2.39 -12.15 -14.74
CA PRO A 109 2.94 -12.55 -16.03
C PRO A 109 4.46 -12.73 -15.89
N ARG A 110 5.00 -13.73 -16.58
CA ARG A 110 6.46 -14.01 -16.66
C ARG A 110 7.15 -14.32 -15.32
N ALA A 111 6.40 -14.61 -14.25
CA ALA A 111 6.95 -15.03 -12.98
C ALA A 111 7.74 -16.36 -13.10
N LEU A 112 9.06 -16.26 -13.04
CA LEU A 112 10.01 -17.33 -13.36
C LEU A 112 9.89 -18.52 -12.40
N HIS A 113 9.61 -18.25 -11.13
CA HIS A 113 9.49 -19.23 -10.05
C HIS A 113 8.03 -19.56 -9.70
N ALA A 114 7.04 -19.01 -10.40
CA ALA A 114 5.62 -19.22 -10.10
C ALA A 114 5.25 -20.71 -10.06
N ARG A 115 5.65 -21.48 -11.08
CA ARG A 115 5.35 -22.91 -11.17
C ARG A 115 5.92 -23.70 -9.99
N ALA A 116 7.10 -23.31 -9.49
CA ALA A 116 7.75 -23.95 -8.36
C ALA A 116 7.15 -23.53 -7.01
N LEU A 117 6.67 -22.28 -6.90
CA LEU A 117 6.04 -21.75 -5.68
C LEU A 117 4.56 -22.15 -5.55
N GLN A 118 3.88 -22.42 -6.66
CA GLN A 118 2.45 -22.73 -6.69
C GLN A 118 2.02 -23.91 -5.79
N PRO A 119 2.77 -25.03 -5.69
CA PRO A 119 2.46 -26.13 -4.78
C PRO A 119 2.47 -25.74 -3.29
N TYR A 120 3.14 -24.65 -2.91
CA TYR A 120 3.19 -24.18 -1.52
C TYR A 120 1.99 -23.32 -1.13
N LEU A 121 1.16 -22.87 -2.09
CA LEU A 121 0.02 -21.98 -1.82
C LEU A 121 -0.98 -22.53 -0.79
N PRO A 122 -1.39 -23.82 -0.81
CA PRO A 122 -2.29 -24.35 0.21
C PRO A 122 -1.65 -24.34 1.60
N ARG A 123 -0.38 -24.77 1.71
CA ARG A 123 0.37 -24.75 2.99
C ARG A 123 0.54 -23.34 3.55
N LEU A 124 0.75 -22.36 2.67
CA LEU A 124 0.81 -20.94 3.04
C LEU A 124 -0.55 -20.42 3.51
N ALA A 125 -1.65 -20.84 2.88
CA ALA A 125 -3.01 -20.47 3.28
C ALA A 125 -3.36 -21.03 4.67
N ASP A 126 -2.88 -22.24 4.97
CA ASP A 126 -3.07 -22.93 6.25
C ASP A 126 -2.09 -22.45 7.34
N ILE A 127 -1.19 -21.51 7.04
CA ILE A 127 -0.13 -21.05 7.95
C ILE A 127 0.69 -22.25 8.47
N ASP A 128 1.09 -23.15 7.58
CA ASP A 128 1.85 -24.36 7.93
C ASP A 128 3.25 -24.01 8.44
N LEU A 129 3.42 -23.99 9.78
CA LEU A 129 4.66 -23.63 10.45
C LEU A 129 5.85 -24.53 10.12
N ARG A 130 5.63 -25.71 9.51
CA ARG A 130 6.74 -26.55 9.01
C ARG A 130 7.55 -25.82 7.92
N LEU A 131 6.96 -24.84 7.24
CA LEU A 131 7.63 -23.99 6.26
C LEU A 131 8.77 -23.15 6.86
N ASP A 132 8.78 -22.91 8.17
CA ASP A 132 9.90 -22.24 8.86
C ASP A 132 11.22 -22.96 8.65
N THR A 133 11.18 -24.28 8.53
CA THR A 133 12.36 -25.15 8.41
C THR A 133 12.49 -25.82 7.04
N ASP A 134 11.58 -25.51 6.11
CA ASP A 134 11.57 -26.04 4.75
C ASP A 134 12.64 -25.35 3.90
N TRP A 135 13.83 -25.96 3.82
CA TRP A 135 14.98 -25.40 3.11
C TRP A 135 14.71 -25.17 1.61
N THR A 136 13.96 -26.06 0.97
CA THR A 136 13.61 -25.94 -0.45
C THR A 136 12.75 -24.71 -0.67
N PHE A 137 11.70 -24.54 0.13
CA PHE A 137 10.84 -23.36 0.04
C PHE A 137 11.62 -22.07 0.30
N ARG A 138 12.46 -22.04 1.34
CA ARG A 138 13.25 -20.87 1.70
C ARG A 138 14.25 -20.46 0.63
N ASN A 139 14.90 -21.41 -0.04
CA ASN A 139 15.80 -21.12 -1.15
C ASN A 139 15.03 -20.61 -2.37
N LEU A 140 13.87 -21.20 -2.65
CA LEU A 140 13.02 -20.75 -3.74
C LEU A 140 12.53 -19.30 -3.56
N LEU A 141 12.22 -18.89 -2.32
CA LEU A 141 11.92 -17.50 -2.00
C LEU A 141 13.12 -16.57 -2.26
N LYS A 142 14.34 -16.98 -1.88
CA LYS A 142 15.55 -16.19 -2.15
C LYS A 142 15.80 -16.01 -3.65
N GLU A 143 15.66 -17.09 -4.41
CA GLU A 143 15.79 -17.06 -5.88
C GLU A 143 14.73 -16.14 -6.50
N ALA A 144 13.47 -16.31 -6.09
CA ALA A 144 12.37 -15.49 -6.55
C ALA A 144 12.57 -14.00 -6.24
N GLY A 145 13.25 -13.62 -5.15
CA GLY A 145 13.55 -12.22 -4.85
C GLY A 145 14.39 -11.48 -5.92
N SER A 146 15.09 -12.23 -6.78
CA SER A 146 15.81 -11.67 -7.93
C SER A 146 14.97 -11.56 -9.21
N ASP A 147 13.79 -12.18 -9.25
CA ASP A 147 12.86 -12.10 -10.37
C ASP A 147 12.15 -10.73 -10.40
N PRO A 148 12.23 -9.97 -11.50
CA PRO A 148 11.49 -8.72 -11.65
C PRO A 148 10.00 -8.83 -11.31
N ALA A 149 9.33 -9.92 -11.72
CA ALA A 149 7.91 -10.11 -11.43
C ALA A 149 7.63 -10.27 -9.92
N MET A 150 8.59 -10.79 -9.14
CA MET A 150 8.48 -10.87 -7.69
C MET A 150 8.73 -9.51 -7.04
N GLN A 151 9.65 -8.71 -7.58
CA GLN A 151 9.91 -7.35 -7.10
C GLN A 151 8.65 -6.49 -7.30
N ASP A 152 8.05 -6.55 -8.48
CA ASP A 152 6.77 -5.91 -8.79
C ASP A 152 5.65 -6.39 -7.87
N ALA A 153 5.56 -7.71 -7.63
CA ALA A 153 4.56 -8.28 -6.73
C ALA A 153 4.73 -7.78 -5.29
N GLN A 154 5.96 -7.69 -4.79
CA GLN A 154 6.25 -7.14 -3.45
C GLN A 154 5.91 -5.65 -3.37
N ASP A 155 6.25 -4.88 -4.39
CA ASP A 155 5.99 -3.44 -4.41
C ASP A 155 4.49 -3.14 -4.49
N ALA A 156 3.76 -3.83 -5.37
CA ALA A 156 2.31 -3.73 -5.47
C ALA A 156 1.61 -4.20 -4.18
N PHE A 157 2.11 -5.26 -3.55
CA PHE A 157 1.57 -5.74 -2.29
C PHE A 157 1.75 -4.70 -1.19
N PHE A 158 2.96 -4.14 -1.06
CA PHE A 158 3.25 -3.15 -0.03
C PHE A 158 2.48 -1.84 -0.26
N ASP A 159 2.30 -1.47 -1.52
CA ASP A 159 1.48 -0.34 -1.91
C ASP A 159 0.04 -0.49 -1.47
N ARG A 160 -0.56 -1.66 -1.75
CA ARG A 160 -1.95 -1.95 -1.41
C ARG A 160 -2.18 -2.08 0.10
N VAL A 161 -1.27 -2.75 0.80
CA VAL A 161 -1.49 -3.15 2.20
C VAL A 161 -1.08 -2.06 3.18
N TYR A 162 -0.07 -1.24 2.85
CA TYR A 162 0.50 -0.27 3.79
C TYR A 162 0.47 1.16 3.25
N TRP A 163 0.98 1.40 2.03
CA TRP A 163 1.14 2.77 1.52
C TRP A 163 -0.21 3.46 1.27
N ALA A 164 -1.08 2.87 0.45
CA ALA A 164 -2.36 3.47 0.09
C ALA A 164 -3.26 3.72 1.32
N PRO A 165 -3.39 2.79 2.28
CA PRO A 165 -4.09 3.05 3.54
C PRO A 165 -3.45 4.19 4.36
N ALA A 166 -2.12 4.26 4.43
CA ALA A 166 -1.42 5.30 5.17
C ALA A 166 -1.61 6.69 4.55
N VAL A 167 -1.48 6.81 3.22
CA VAL A 167 -1.72 8.08 2.51
C VAL A 167 -3.18 8.49 2.64
N ALA A 168 -4.13 7.56 2.53
CA ALA A 168 -5.54 7.86 2.74
C ALA A 168 -5.82 8.34 4.18
N ALA A 169 -5.17 7.73 5.18
CA ALA A 169 -5.28 8.17 6.57
C ALA A 169 -4.67 9.56 6.81
N ALA A 170 -3.52 9.84 6.20
CA ALA A 170 -2.87 11.16 6.24
C ALA A 170 -3.76 12.23 5.58
N ALA A 171 -4.29 11.95 4.39
CA ALA A 171 -5.16 12.85 3.66
C ALA A 171 -6.45 13.17 4.43
N LYS A 172 -7.07 12.17 5.08
CA LYS A 172 -8.25 12.37 5.95
C LYS A 172 -8.00 13.34 7.11
N LEU A 173 -6.76 13.40 7.60
CA LEU A 173 -6.35 14.31 8.67
C LEU A 173 -5.84 15.67 8.16
N GLY A 174 -5.77 15.89 6.86
CA GLY A 174 -5.21 17.11 6.27
C GLY A 174 -3.67 17.14 6.27
N LEU A 175 -3.02 15.98 6.37
CA LEU A 175 -1.56 15.83 6.34
C LEU A 175 -1.09 15.63 4.89
N GLY A 176 -1.15 16.70 4.08
CA GLY A 176 -0.93 16.64 2.63
C GLY A 176 0.51 16.61 2.14
N GLU A 177 1.50 16.74 3.04
CA GLU A 177 2.92 16.79 2.65
C GLU A 177 3.59 15.41 2.70
N ALA A 178 4.55 15.18 1.80
CA ALA A 178 5.23 13.90 1.62
C ALA A 178 5.90 13.39 2.90
N LEU A 179 6.55 14.27 3.66
CA LEU A 179 7.16 13.90 4.95
C LEU A 179 6.11 13.44 5.97
N SER A 180 4.94 14.09 6.00
CA SER A 180 3.85 13.67 6.89
C SER A 180 3.30 12.31 6.49
N ALA A 181 3.10 12.07 5.19
CA ALA A 181 2.70 10.77 4.68
C ALA A 181 3.72 9.67 5.01
N ALA A 182 5.03 9.95 4.89
CA ALA A 182 6.09 9.01 5.27
C ALA A 182 6.06 8.65 6.77
N VAL A 183 5.77 9.62 7.64
CA VAL A 183 5.60 9.38 9.09
C VAL A 183 4.38 8.51 9.38
N VAL A 184 3.24 8.78 8.74
CA VAL A 184 2.04 7.94 8.88
C VAL A 184 2.32 6.52 8.39
N TYR A 185 2.99 6.42 7.25
CA TYR A 185 3.35 5.17 6.62
C TYR A 185 4.26 4.28 7.46
N ASP A 186 5.40 4.79 7.94
CA ASP A 186 6.27 4.04 8.87
C ASP A 186 5.49 3.61 10.12
N SER A 187 4.62 4.48 10.62
CA SER A 187 3.80 4.18 11.81
C SER A 187 2.74 3.10 11.56
N ALA A 188 2.20 3.03 10.33
CA ALA A 188 1.25 2.01 9.93
C ALA A 188 1.93 0.65 9.73
N VAL A 189 3.10 0.63 9.09
CA VAL A 189 3.93 -0.58 8.95
C VAL A 189 4.25 -1.20 10.31
N HIS A 190 4.56 -0.38 11.31
CA HIS A 190 4.89 -0.82 12.67
C HIS A 190 3.69 -0.89 13.62
N GLY A 191 2.46 -0.73 13.12
CA GLY A 191 1.23 -0.87 13.91
C GLY A 191 1.01 0.18 15.00
N SER A 192 1.86 1.22 15.08
CA SER A 192 1.76 2.25 16.12
C SER A 192 0.89 3.45 15.72
N TRP A 193 0.42 3.51 14.48
CA TRP A 193 -0.30 4.67 13.93
C TRP A 193 -1.47 5.14 14.81
N SER A 194 -2.46 4.26 15.04
CA SER A 194 -3.69 4.63 15.76
C SER A 194 -3.40 5.13 17.18
N ALA A 195 -2.61 4.37 17.96
CA ALA A 195 -2.30 4.71 19.34
C ALA A 195 -1.54 6.05 19.46
N MET A 196 -0.55 6.28 18.60
CA MET A 196 0.23 7.52 18.64
C MET A 196 -0.56 8.71 18.08
N ARG A 197 -1.42 8.50 17.09
CA ARG A 197 -2.32 9.52 16.56
C ARG A 197 -3.23 10.03 17.67
N ASP A 198 -3.88 9.12 18.40
CA ASP A 198 -4.86 9.49 19.43
C ASP A 198 -4.18 10.22 20.60
N ARG A 199 -2.98 9.79 21.01
CA ARG A 199 -2.16 10.52 22.00
C ARG A 199 -1.77 11.92 21.52
N THR A 200 -1.37 12.04 20.25
CA THR A 200 -1.01 13.34 19.67
C THR A 200 -2.21 14.27 19.61
N VAL A 201 -3.37 13.77 19.15
CA VAL A 201 -4.63 14.53 19.13
C VAL A 201 -5.04 14.98 20.53
N ALA A 202 -4.89 14.12 21.54
CA ALA A 202 -5.20 14.49 22.92
C ALA A 202 -4.29 15.61 23.45
N LYS A 203 -3.05 15.71 22.94
CA LYS A 203 -2.04 16.66 23.41
C LYS A 203 -2.09 18.01 22.69
N VAL A 204 -2.29 18.02 21.38
CA VAL A 204 -2.19 19.23 20.55
C VAL A 204 -3.44 19.50 19.70
N GLY A 205 -4.48 18.66 19.78
CA GLY A 205 -5.68 18.78 18.96
C GLY A 205 -5.52 18.16 17.56
N LEU A 206 -6.52 18.35 16.71
CA LEU A 206 -6.49 17.87 15.33
C LEU A 206 -5.54 18.71 14.46
N PRO A 207 -4.97 18.16 13.36
CA PRO A 207 -4.04 18.92 12.51
C PRO A 207 -4.64 20.20 11.93
N GLY A 208 -5.95 20.26 11.70
CA GLY A 208 -6.64 21.48 11.24
C GLY A 208 -6.63 22.62 12.28
N GLN A 209 -6.41 22.31 13.56
CA GLN A 209 -6.32 23.30 14.65
C GLN A 209 -4.85 23.61 14.97
N ALA A 210 -4.01 22.58 15.08
CA ALA A 210 -2.60 22.71 15.41
C ALA A 210 -1.74 23.18 14.23
N GLY A 211 -2.23 23.07 12.99
CA GLY A 211 -1.39 23.16 11.79
C GLY A 211 -0.72 21.82 11.48
N ALA A 212 -0.80 21.39 10.21
CA ALA A 212 -0.36 20.05 9.79
C ALA A 212 1.10 19.73 10.14
N ARG A 213 2.03 20.65 9.86
CA ARG A 213 3.47 20.48 10.16
C ARG A 213 3.75 20.38 11.66
N GLN A 214 3.14 21.27 12.45
CA GLN A 214 3.31 21.29 13.92
C GLN A 214 2.73 20.01 14.54
N TRP A 215 1.57 19.56 14.04
CA TRP A 215 0.99 18.28 14.45
C TRP A 215 1.89 17.10 14.11
N THR A 216 2.45 17.04 12.89
CA THR A 216 3.39 15.98 12.49
C THR A 216 4.65 16.00 13.36
N GLN A 217 5.20 17.17 13.70
CA GLN A 217 6.32 17.29 14.64
C GLN A 217 5.95 16.79 16.05
N ALA A 218 4.77 17.14 16.55
CA ALA A 218 4.27 16.65 17.82
C ALA A 218 4.10 15.13 17.82
N TYR A 219 3.59 14.56 16.72
CA TYR A 219 3.49 13.11 16.53
C TYR A 219 4.85 12.43 16.58
N ILE A 220 5.85 12.95 15.84
CA ILE A 220 7.21 12.41 15.83
C ILE A 220 7.77 12.41 17.26
N ALA A 221 7.63 13.52 18.00
CA ALA A 221 8.10 13.63 19.38
C ALA A 221 7.39 12.65 20.32
N GLU A 222 6.06 12.51 20.18
CA GLU A 222 5.25 11.60 21.00
C GLU A 222 5.65 10.13 20.77
N ARG A 223 5.75 9.71 19.50
CA ARG A 223 6.18 8.35 19.13
C ARG A 223 7.61 8.08 19.57
N ARG A 224 8.51 9.06 19.47
CA ARG A 224 9.88 8.96 19.96
C ARG A 224 9.93 8.71 21.46
N ALA A 225 9.19 9.49 22.25
CA ALA A 225 9.12 9.36 23.70
C ALA A 225 8.54 7.99 24.10
N TRP A 226 7.48 7.56 23.42
CA TRP A 226 6.89 6.24 23.63
C TRP A 226 7.87 5.10 23.34
N LEU A 227 8.61 5.16 22.23
CA LEU A 227 9.64 4.16 21.90
C LEU A 227 10.75 4.14 22.95
N ALA A 228 11.26 5.30 23.37
CA ALA A 228 12.34 5.41 24.35
C ALA A 228 11.94 4.89 25.74
N GLY A 229 10.69 5.10 26.14
CA GLY A 229 10.13 4.63 27.41
C GLY A 229 9.52 3.22 27.35
N HIS A 230 9.57 2.52 26.22
CA HIS A 230 8.87 1.23 26.09
C HIS A 230 9.54 0.13 26.91
N ALA A 231 8.73 -0.71 27.57
CA ALA A 231 9.20 -1.89 28.29
C ALA A 231 9.96 -2.89 27.40
N ASN A 232 9.70 -2.92 26.10
CA ASN A 232 10.37 -3.81 25.15
C ASN A 232 11.68 -3.16 24.70
N GLY A 233 12.81 -3.75 25.10
CA GLY A 233 14.15 -3.28 24.73
C GLY A 233 14.42 -3.24 23.23
N LEU A 234 13.76 -4.09 22.43
CA LEU A 234 13.90 -4.07 20.98
C LEU A 234 13.24 -2.83 20.36
N LEU A 235 12.08 -2.40 20.87
CA LEU A 235 11.43 -1.17 20.43
C LEU A 235 12.23 0.08 20.81
N ARG A 236 12.91 0.07 21.96
CA ARG A 236 13.81 1.18 22.35
C ARG A 236 14.93 1.38 21.33
N LYS A 237 15.41 0.32 20.66
CA LYS A 237 16.45 0.43 19.62
C LYS A 237 15.96 1.11 18.35
N THR A 238 14.66 1.30 18.15
CA THR A 238 14.10 1.92 16.91
C THR A 238 13.81 3.42 17.05
N VAL A 239 14.17 4.04 18.18
CA VAL A 239 14.03 5.50 18.42
C VAL A 239 14.65 6.33 17.29
N TYR A 240 15.75 5.86 16.70
CA TYR A 240 16.44 6.55 15.60
C TYR A 240 15.53 6.89 14.42
N ARG A 241 14.43 6.14 14.21
CA ARG A 241 13.48 6.39 13.10
C ARG A 241 12.85 7.76 13.27
N MET A 242 12.45 8.07 14.50
CA MET A 242 11.85 9.36 14.81
C MET A 242 12.89 10.48 14.83
N ASP A 243 14.13 10.19 15.23
CA ASP A 243 15.23 11.14 15.11
C ASP A 243 15.48 11.52 13.64
N ALA A 244 15.44 10.55 12.73
CA ALA A 244 15.59 10.79 11.29
C ALA A 244 14.44 11.64 10.71
N PHE A 245 13.18 11.35 11.05
CA PHE A 245 12.07 12.20 10.63
C PHE A 245 12.13 13.60 11.23
N ALA A 246 12.53 13.73 12.50
CA ALA A 246 12.73 15.03 13.14
C ALA A 246 13.82 15.84 12.43
N ALA A 247 14.92 15.20 12.02
CA ALA A 247 15.98 15.85 11.26
C ALA A 247 15.50 16.35 9.89
N LEU A 248 14.70 15.56 9.16
CA LEU A 248 14.11 15.98 7.88
C LEU A 248 13.14 17.17 8.07
N ALA A 249 12.33 17.14 9.13
CA ALA A 249 11.42 18.24 9.45
C ALA A 249 12.18 19.52 9.84
N ALA A 250 13.25 19.39 10.64
CA ALA A 250 14.12 20.50 11.04
C ALA A 250 14.87 21.11 9.85
N ALA A 251 15.26 20.29 8.88
CA ALA A 251 15.85 20.74 7.61
C ALA A 251 14.83 21.38 6.64
N GLY A 252 13.54 21.41 7.01
CA GLY A 252 12.48 21.95 6.16
C GLY A 252 12.12 21.08 4.94
N ASN A 253 12.61 19.84 4.87
CA ASN A 253 12.38 18.96 3.72
C ASN A 253 11.01 18.25 3.78
N TRP A 254 9.94 19.05 3.85
CA TRP A 254 8.56 18.56 3.97
C TRP A 254 8.04 17.89 2.70
N THR A 255 8.59 18.30 1.55
CA THR A 255 8.25 17.76 0.22
C THR A 255 9.06 16.53 -0.16
N LEU A 256 10.02 16.09 0.68
CA LEU A 256 10.94 14.99 0.38
C LEU A 256 11.73 15.22 -0.92
N THR A 257 12.21 16.44 -1.12
CA THR A 257 13.04 16.83 -2.27
C THR A 257 14.39 16.10 -2.24
N LEU A 258 14.81 15.63 -3.41
CA LEU A 258 16.06 14.93 -3.66
C LEU A 258 17.17 15.91 -4.12
N PRO A 259 18.46 15.57 -3.91
CA PRO A 259 18.94 14.45 -3.11
C PRO A 259 18.77 14.71 -1.61
N MET A 260 18.56 13.65 -0.83
CA MET A 260 18.57 13.72 0.63
C MET A 260 19.44 12.62 1.22
N THR A 261 19.79 12.75 2.50
CA THR A 261 20.51 11.72 3.24
C THR A 261 19.73 11.31 4.46
N VAL A 262 19.52 10.01 4.64
CA VAL A 262 18.83 9.44 5.79
C VAL A 262 19.71 8.35 6.36
N ARG A 263 20.11 8.52 7.63
CA ARG A 263 21.03 7.60 8.33
C ARG A 263 22.34 7.32 7.59
N GLY A 264 22.89 8.33 6.91
CA GLY A 264 24.11 8.19 6.12
C GLY A 264 23.93 7.54 4.75
N VAL A 265 22.71 7.14 4.39
CA VAL A 265 22.37 6.62 3.06
C VAL A 265 21.83 7.75 2.20
N ARG A 266 22.45 7.97 1.04
CA ARG A 266 21.99 8.94 0.05
C ARG A 266 20.77 8.38 -0.70
N ILE A 267 19.75 9.21 -0.84
CA ILE A 267 18.59 8.99 -1.69
C ILE A 267 18.62 10.07 -2.76
N ASP A 268 18.74 9.67 -4.02
CA ASP A 268 18.68 10.55 -5.18
C ASP A 268 17.92 9.88 -6.32
N GLU A 269 17.73 10.62 -7.42
CA GLU A 269 17.00 10.11 -8.58
C GLU A 269 17.62 8.82 -9.09
N ALA A 270 18.95 8.69 -9.21
CA ALA A 270 19.56 7.45 -9.70
C ALA A 270 19.31 6.24 -8.79
N VAL A 271 19.36 6.43 -7.46
CA VAL A 271 19.05 5.36 -6.48
C VAL A 271 17.60 4.90 -6.62
N LEU A 272 16.69 5.83 -6.88
CA LEU A 272 15.26 5.62 -7.02
C LEU A 272 14.82 5.23 -8.45
N ASP A 273 15.48 5.68 -9.52
CA ASP A 273 15.16 5.43 -10.94
C ASP A 273 15.42 3.99 -11.34
N MET A 274 16.47 3.39 -10.78
CA MET A 274 16.64 1.94 -10.82
C MET A 274 15.57 1.17 -10.03
N ALA A 275 14.64 1.87 -9.37
CA ALA A 275 13.42 1.36 -8.74
C ALA A 275 12.14 2.00 -9.35
N VAL A 276 12.27 2.84 -10.39
CA VAL A 276 11.15 3.25 -11.23
C VAL A 276 11.21 2.33 -12.46
N PRO A 277 10.40 1.25 -12.54
CA PRO A 277 9.91 0.91 -13.86
C PRO A 277 9.10 2.14 -14.27
N VAL A 278 9.70 3.03 -15.06
CA VAL A 278 8.90 3.86 -15.96
C VAL A 278 8.04 2.84 -16.66
N SER A 279 6.73 3.02 -16.57
CA SER A 279 5.75 2.27 -17.33
C SER A 279 6.29 2.06 -18.75
N ALA A 280 6.85 0.89 -19.00
CA ALA A 280 7.58 0.54 -20.20
C ALA A 280 7.31 -0.94 -20.49
N ASP A 281 6.35 -1.11 -21.39
CA ASP A 281 6.28 -2.21 -22.35
C ASP A 281 6.23 -3.63 -21.77
N ASP A 282 5.02 -4.00 -21.38
CA ASP A 282 4.60 -5.39 -21.38
C ASP A 282 4.45 -5.88 -22.84
N ALA A 283 5.59 -6.24 -23.45
CA ALA A 283 5.70 -6.86 -24.76
C ALA A 283 5.15 -8.30 -24.82
N ALA A 284 4.03 -8.58 -24.14
CA ALA A 284 3.29 -9.84 -24.29
C ALA A 284 1.77 -9.66 -24.47
N THR A 285 1.19 -8.48 -24.22
CA THR A 285 -0.17 -8.16 -24.70
C THR A 285 -0.22 -6.72 -25.18
N ARG A 286 -0.15 -6.53 -26.50
CA ARG A 286 -0.30 -5.21 -27.11
C ARG A 286 -1.59 -4.55 -26.63
N THR A 287 -1.52 -3.28 -26.26
CA THR A 287 -2.68 -2.51 -25.81
C THR A 287 -3.69 -2.32 -26.95
N LEU A 288 -4.89 -2.90 -26.80
CA LEU A 288 -5.93 -2.88 -27.83
C LEU A 288 -6.68 -1.54 -27.83
N ARG A 289 -6.77 -0.87 -28.98
CA ARG A 289 -7.45 0.42 -29.19
C ARG A 289 -7.84 0.56 -30.67
N LEU A 290 -8.65 1.58 -30.99
CA LEU A 290 -8.92 1.92 -32.39
C LEU A 290 -7.66 2.52 -33.05
N THR A 291 -7.26 1.98 -34.19
CA THR A 291 -6.11 2.44 -34.99
C THR A 291 -6.43 2.37 -36.48
N ASP A 292 -5.62 3.02 -37.33
CA ASP A 292 -5.62 2.85 -38.78
C ASP A 292 -4.23 2.39 -39.25
N PRO A 293 -4.06 1.17 -39.79
CA PRO A 293 -5.09 0.14 -39.99
C PRO A 293 -5.62 -0.41 -38.67
N ARG A 294 -6.85 -0.95 -38.69
CA ARG A 294 -7.52 -1.48 -37.49
C ARG A 294 -6.77 -2.65 -36.87
N MET A 295 -6.73 -2.71 -35.54
CA MET A 295 -6.15 -3.84 -34.82
C MET A 295 -7.00 -5.10 -35.05
N THR A 296 -6.37 -6.20 -35.44
CA THR A 296 -7.04 -7.49 -35.62
C THR A 296 -6.34 -8.61 -34.85
N GLY A 297 -7.05 -9.65 -34.44
CA GLY A 297 -6.45 -10.80 -33.76
C GLY A 297 -7.35 -11.55 -32.78
N ASN A 298 -6.83 -12.64 -32.22
CA ASN A 298 -7.53 -13.44 -31.22
C ASN A 298 -7.73 -12.70 -29.89
N ASP A 299 -6.81 -11.80 -29.57
CA ASP A 299 -6.88 -10.85 -28.44
C ASP A 299 -8.07 -9.88 -28.60
N VAL A 300 -8.28 -9.36 -29.80
CA VAL A 300 -9.45 -8.53 -30.13
C VAL A 300 -10.74 -9.34 -30.08
N ARG A 301 -10.72 -10.59 -30.56
CA ARG A 301 -11.88 -11.49 -30.49
C ARG A 301 -12.26 -11.83 -29.05
N ALA A 302 -11.27 -12.02 -28.17
CA ALA A 302 -11.47 -12.22 -26.74
C ALA A 302 -12.08 -10.98 -26.08
N LEU A 303 -11.59 -9.78 -26.42
CA LEU A 303 -12.17 -8.52 -25.97
C LEU A 303 -13.63 -8.35 -26.39
N GLN A 304 -13.93 -8.60 -27.67
CA GLN A 304 -15.30 -8.54 -28.18
C GLN A 304 -16.21 -9.58 -27.50
N ALA A 305 -15.69 -10.77 -27.21
CA ALA A 305 -16.43 -11.81 -26.50
C ALA A 305 -16.74 -11.41 -25.06
N ALA A 306 -15.78 -10.80 -24.35
CA ALA A 306 -15.95 -10.33 -22.98
C ALA A 306 -16.95 -9.16 -22.91
N LEU A 307 -16.80 -8.14 -23.76
CA LEU A 307 -17.76 -7.04 -23.84
C LEU A 307 -19.18 -7.54 -24.18
N ALA A 308 -19.30 -8.53 -25.06
CA ALA A 308 -20.60 -9.12 -25.37
C ALA A 308 -21.19 -9.92 -24.20
N LYS A 309 -20.37 -10.44 -23.30
CA LYS A 309 -20.82 -11.09 -22.06
C LYS A 309 -21.35 -10.05 -21.05
N GLU A 310 -20.75 -8.86 -21.03
CA GLU A 310 -21.20 -7.70 -20.24
C GLU A 310 -22.42 -6.99 -20.87
N GLY A 311 -23.01 -7.54 -21.92
CA GLY A 311 -24.27 -7.05 -22.51
C GLY A 311 -24.11 -6.11 -23.71
N TYR A 312 -22.88 -5.85 -24.18
CA TYR A 312 -22.65 -4.99 -25.35
C TYR A 312 -22.82 -5.77 -26.66
N ALA A 313 -23.76 -5.36 -27.51
CA ALA A 313 -24.01 -6.01 -28.80
C ALA A 313 -22.87 -5.74 -29.80
N LEU A 314 -21.89 -6.65 -29.88
CA LEU A 314 -20.72 -6.56 -30.75
C LEU A 314 -20.57 -7.80 -31.63
N ASN A 315 -20.13 -7.58 -32.88
CA ASN A 315 -19.65 -8.66 -33.75
C ASN A 315 -18.27 -9.11 -33.27
N ARG A 316 -18.10 -10.44 -33.13
CA ARG A 316 -16.85 -11.06 -32.64
C ARG A 316 -15.95 -11.50 -33.79
N ASP A 317 -15.73 -10.60 -34.74
CA ASP A 317 -14.97 -10.85 -35.97
C ASP A 317 -13.45 -10.80 -35.76
N GLY A 318 -13.00 -10.35 -34.59
CA GLY A 318 -11.60 -10.16 -34.25
C GLY A 318 -11.01 -8.86 -34.79
N VAL A 319 -11.84 -7.85 -35.09
CA VAL A 319 -11.43 -6.53 -35.61
C VAL A 319 -11.85 -5.40 -34.66
N PHE A 320 -10.90 -4.59 -34.23
CA PHE A 320 -11.14 -3.47 -33.32
C PHE A 320 -11.61 -2.25 -34.12
N GLY A 321 -12.92 -2.16 -34.33
CA GLY A 321 -13.58 -1.03 -34.99
C GLY A 321 -14.21 -0.03 -34.01
N GLU A 322 -14.79 1.04 -34.55
CA GLU A 322 -15.46 2.11 -33.78
C GLU A 322 -16.56 1.59 -32.85
N SER A 323 -17.25 0.51 -33.23
CA SER A 323 -18.25 -0.14 -32.37
C SER A 323 -17.63 -0.75 -31.11
N VAL A 324 -16.45 -1.36 -31.21
CA VAL A 324 -15.70 -1.93 -30.08
C VAL A 324 -15.18 -0.82 -29.17
N GLU A 325 -14.63 0.25 -29.74
CA GLU A 325 -14.17 1.41 -28.96
C GLU A 325 -15.31 2.05 -28.18
N LYS A 326 -16.46 2.26 -28.81
CA LYS A 326 -17.64 2.88 -28.17
C LYS A 326 -18.18 2.01 -27.03
N ALA A 327 -18.26 0.70 -27.23
CA ALA A 327 -18.63 -0.25 -26.18
C ALA A 327 -17.63 -0.24 -25.03
N LEU A 328 -16.33 -0.19 -25.34
CA LEU A 328 -15.28 -0.17 -24.34
C LEU A 328 -15.28 1.12 -23.50
N LYS A 329 -15.47 2.29 -24.11
CA LYS A 329 -15.64 3.57 -23.39
C LYS A 329 -16.86 3.55 -22.48
N SER A 330 -17.95 2.94 -22.94
CA SER A 330 -19.19 2.81 -22.15
C SER A 330 -18.97 1.90 -20.94
N PHE A 331 -18.33 0.75 -21.15
CA PHE A 331 -17.91 -0.17 -20.09
C PHE A 331 -16.98 0.51 -19.09
N GLN A 332 -15.94 1.19 -19.57
CA GLN A 332 -15.00 1.90 -18.70
C GLN A 332 -15.71 2.94 -17.81
N ARG A 333 -16.61 3.73 -18.39
CA ARG A 333 -17.40 4.72 -17.65
C ARG A 333 -18.30 4.08 -16.60
N GLU A 334 -18.95 2.96 -16.94
CA GLU A 334 -19.85 2.22 -16.04
C GLU A 334 -19.10 1.62 -14.84
N PHE A 335 -17.86 1.19 -15.06
CA PHE A 335 -17.02 0.55 -14.03
C PHE A 335 -16.02 1.52 -13.37
N GLY A 336 -16.18 2.83 -13.55
CA GLY A 336 -15.36 3.86 -12.89
C GLY A 336 -13.90 3.91 -13.35
N LEU A 337 -13.62 3.39 -14.53
CA LEU A 337 -12.33 3.51 -15.22
C LEU A 337 -12.29 4.80 -16.06
N VAL A 338 -11.09 5.17 -16.51
CA VAL A 338 -10.91 6.24 -17.51
C VAL A 338 -11.52 5.76 -18.84
N ASP A 339 -12.45 6.52 -19.42
CA ASP A 339 -13.20 6.17 -20.64
C ASP A 339 -12.43 6.53 -21.93
N ASP A 340 -11.19 6.08 -21.99
CA ASP A 340 -10.26 6.36 -23.08
C ASP A 340 -10.45 5.47 -24.32
N GLY A 341 -11.23 4.39 -24.23
CA GLY A 341 -11.45 3.43 -25.31
C GLY A 341 -10.24 2.52 -25.55
N ILE A 342 -9.39 2.39 -24.53
CA ILE A 342 -8.17 1.61 -24.55
C ILE A 342 -8.32 0.41 -23.61
N ALA A 343 -8.20 -0.80 -24.17
CA ALA A 343 -8.26 -2.04 -23.40
C ALA A 343 -6.86 -2.32 -22.83
N GLY A 344 -6.42 -1.45 -21.93
CA GLY A 344 -5.24 -1.61 -21.09
C GLY A 344 -5.49 -2.55 -19.91
N THR A 345 -4.49 -2.73 -19.05
CA THR A 345 -4.48 -3.73 -17.97
C THR A 345 -5.68 -3.61 -17.02
N ALA A 346 -6.07 -2.39 -16.62
CA ALA A 346 -7.23 -2.19 -15.75
C ALA A 346 -8.55 -2.60 -16.44
N THR A 347 -8.73 -2.21 -17.70
CA THR A 347 -9.91 -2.57 -18.49
C THR A 347 -10.00 -4.09 -18.73
N ARG A 348 -8.86 -4.74 -19.01
CA ARG A 348 -8.76 -6.20 -19.20
C ARG A 348 -9.06 -6.99 -17.93
N LEU A 349 -8.55 -6.53 -16.78
CA LEU A 349 -8.86 -7.10 -15.47
C LEU A 349 -10.36 -7.06 -15.16
N MET A 350 -11.03 -5.96 -15.49
CA MET A 350 -12.48 -5.83 -15.25
C MET A 350 -13.31 -6.71 -16.19
N LEU A 351 -12.82 -6.95 -17.40
CA LEU A 351 -13.44 -7.86 -18.38
C LEU A 351 -13.06 -9.34 -18.18
N GLY A 352 -12.11 -9.61 -17.29
CA GLY A 352 -11.63 -10.96 -16.98
C GLY A 352 -10.91 -11.64 -18.15
N ILE A 353 -10.13 -10.89 -18.94
CA ILE A 353 -9.39 -11.36 -20.12
C ILE A 353 -7.91 -10.98 -20.11
#